data_AF-A0A7W1SJD6-F1
#
_entry.id   AF-A0A7W1SJD6-F1
#
_cell.length_a   1.000
_cell.length_b   1.000
_cell.length_c   1.000
_cell.angle_alpha   90.00
_cell.angle_beta   90.00
_cell.angle_gamma   90.00
#
_symmetry.space_group_name_H-M   'P 1'
#
loop_
_entity.id
_entity.type
_entity.pdbx_description
1 polymer ?
#
loop_
_entity_poly.entity_id
_entity_poly.type
_entity_poly.pdbx_seq_one_letter_code
_entity_poly.pdbx_strand_id
1 'polypeptide(L)'
;MRRHTYSKFSPELADAVDLQGLLDTLSDFLLQSGFAGGHDPYGWGDDEGDRSIDALKAAILHALMESGQFTPEMLQALRGKDDPDGQAALAKLLDSLVQRLIDEGFLTADAPPQMPAGHQPVEGRGSLAHAASRDVQFNLTEKGLDFLGYKTLRGLLGSLGKSSFGSHDTPFLSTGIEADASSRPYEFGDVLNLDVNETLRNAMIRTGDIGVPLDLDYADLMVRQAEYRSSCATVLMLDCSHSMILYGEDRFTPAKKVALALTRLI
;
A
#
# COMPACT_ATOMS: atom_id res chain seq x y z
N MET A 1 4.53 27.10 -48.21
CA MET A 1 5.27 27.45 -46.98
C MET A 1 4.70 26.64 -45.83
N ARG A 2 5.38 25.58 -45.38
CA ARG A 2 4.99 24.85 -44.16
C ARG A 2 5.40 25.73 -42.97
N ARG A 3 4.42 26.23 -42.22
CA ARG A 3 4.66 26.88 -40.93
C ARG A 3 4.92 25.80 -39.90
N HIS A 4 6.12 25.79 -39.34
CA HIS A 4 6.41 25.04 -38.13
C HIS A 4 5.96 25.93 -36.95
N THR A 5 4.93 25.50 -36.24
CA THR A 5 4.53 26.12 -34.98
C THR A 5 5.36 25.47 -33.87
N TYR A 6 6.30 26.22 -33.30
CA TYR A 6 7.01 25.80 -32.10
C TYR A 6 6.09 25.99 -30.90
N SER A 7 5.59 24.90 -30.29
CA SER A 7 4.96 24.95 -28.98
C SER A 7 6.06 25.04 -27.92
N LYS A 8 6.05 26.14 -27.15
CA LYS A 8 6.92 26.30 -25.98
C LYS A 8 6.44 25.41 -24.84
N PHE A 9 7.38 24.85 -24.09
CA PHE A 9 7.19 24.12 -22.84
C PHE A 9 6.23 24.88 -21.90
N SER A 10 5.15 24.21 -21.47
CA SER A 10 4.20 24.75 -20.49
C SER A 10 4.42 24.06 -19.14
N PRO A 11 4.63 24.81 -18.04
CA PRO A 11 4.67 24.28 -16.66
C PRO A 11 3.42 23.47 -16.28
N GLU A 12 2.30 23.70 -16.97
CA GLU A 12 1.03 22.99 -16.78
C GLU A 12 1.11 21.49 -17.12
N LEU A 13 2.16 21.05 -17.82
CA LEU A 13 2.35 19.65 -18.18
C LEU A 13 2.63 18.75 -16.98
N ALA A 14 3.33 19.25 -15.96
CA ALA A 14 3.54 18.48 -14.74
C ALA A 14 2.20 18.27 -14.03
N ASP A 15 1.45 19.33 -13.76
CA ASP A 15 0.15 19.28 -13.07
C ASP A 15 -0.89 18.42 -13.78
N ALA A 16 -0.79 18.28 -15.10
CA ALA A 16 -1.65 17.41 -15.90
C ALA A 16 -1.33 15.91 -15.74
N VAL A 17 -0.18 15.53 -15.16
CA VAL A 17 0.17 14.13 -14.90
C VAL A 17 -0.68 13.59 -13.75
N ASP A 18 -1.38 12.49 -14.01
CA ASP A 18 -2.03 11.68 -12.99
C ASP A 18 -0.97 10.98 -12.12
N LEU A 19 -0.76 11.51 -10.92
CA LEU A 19 0.22 11.00 -9.96
C LEU A 19 -0.13 9.60 -9.48
N GLN A 20 -1.41 9.24 -9.39
CA GLN A 20 -1.82 7.90 -8.98
C GLN A 20 -1.50 6.87 -10.06
N GLY A 21 -1.76 7.21 -11.33
CA GLY A 21 -1.35 6.40 -12.48
C GLY A 21 0.17 6.25 -12.59
N LEU A 22 0.91 7.35 -12.39
CA LEU A 22 2.37 7.32 -12.36
C LEU A 22 2.89 6.42 -11.23
N LEU A 23 2.33 6.54 -10.03
CA LEU A 23 2.72 5.73 -8.87
C LEU A 23 2.42 4.24 -9.08
N ASP A 24 1.34 3.90 -9.81
CA ASP A 24 0.99 2.53 -10.21
C ASP A 24 2.07 1.94 -11.14
N THR A 25 2.51 2.70 -12.15
CA THR A 25 3.60 2.28 -13.05
C THR A 25 4.95 2.19 -12.32
N LEU A 26 5.18 3.04 -11.32
CA LEU A 26 6.38 3.00 -10.48
C LEU A 26 6.33 1.91 -9.41
N SER A 27 5.22 1.21 -9.22
CA SER A 27 5.04 0.20 -8.17
C SER A 27 6.17 -0.84 -8.16
N ASP A 28 6.59 -1.31 -9.35
CA ASP A 28 7.65 -2.31 -9.47
C ASP A 28 9.00 -1.80 -9.00
N PHE A 29 9.34 -0.56 -9.35
CA PHE A 29 10.56 0.12 -8.91
C PHE A 29 10.52 0.40 -7.39
N LEU A 30 9.41 0.95 -6.90
CA LEU A 30 9.25 1.36 -5.50
C LEU A 30 9.17 0.17 -4.53
N LEU A 31 8.63 -0.96 -4.98
CA LEU A 31 8.52 -2.18 -4.18
C LEU A 31 9.71 -3.12 -4.37
N GLN A 32 10.64 -2.82 -5.27
CA GLN A 32 11.83 -3.61 -5.49
C GLN A 32 12.58 -3.85 -4.17
N SER A 33 13.11 -5.05 -4.02
CA SER A 33 13.84 -5.49 -2.84
C SER A 33 15.27 -4.96 -2.76
N GLY A 34 15.78 -4.40 -3.86
CA GLY A 34 17.19 -4.05 -4.05
C GLY A 34 18.07 -5.23 -4.50
N PHE A 35 17.53 -6.46 -4.53
CA PHE A 35 18.32 -7.66 -4.89
C PHE A 35 18.36 -7.97 -6.39
N ALA A 36 17.58 -7.27 -7.22
CA ALA A 36 17.52 -7.55 -8.66
C ALA A 36 18.71 -6.99 -9.47
N GLY A 37 19.69 -6.35 -8.82
CA GLY A 37 20.91 -5.84 -9.43
C GLY A 37 22.06 -6.84 -9.31
N GLY A 38 22.40 -7.54 -10.40
CA GLY A 38 23.50 -8.49 -10.41
C GLY A 38 24.87 -7.81 -10.44
N HIS A 39 25.51 -7.57 -9.29
CA HIS A 39 26.97 -7.56 -9.18
C HIS A 39 27.52 -7.62 -7.74
N ASP A 40 27.16 -8.65 -6.94
CA ASP A 40 28.08 -9.09 -5.88
C ASP A 40 27.82 -10.54 -5.43
N PRO A 41 28.72 -11.51 -5.72
CA PRO A 41 28.56 -12.90 -5.29
C PRO A 41 28.73 -13.12 -3.78
N TYR A 42 29.18 -12.10 -3.03
CA TYR A 42 29.54 -12.26 -1.62
C TYR A 42 28.67 -11.44 -0.65
N GLY A 43 27.70 -10.66 -1.11
CA GLY A 43 26.69 -10.04 -0.23
C GLY A 43 27.25 -9.07 0.83
N TRP A 44 28.42 -8.47 0.57
CA TRP A 44 29.00 -7.40 1.38
C TRP A 44 29.06 -6.06 0.61
N GLY A 45 28.13 -5.87 -0.33
CA GLY A 45 27.88 -4.58 -0.97
C GLY A 45 26.67 -3.96 -0.30
N ASP A 46 26.86 -2.79 0.32
CA ASP A 46 25.80 -1.94 0.90
C ASP A 46 25.00 -1.24 -0.22
N ASP A 47 24.65 -2.00 -1.26
CA ASP A 47 23.84 -1.52 -2.38
C ASP A 47 22.37 -1.71 -1.98
N GLU A 48 21.94 -0.88 -1.02
CA GLU A 48 20.53 -0.57 -0.81
C GLU A 48 19.99 -0.10 -2.15
N GLY A 49 19.39 -1.01 -2.92
CA GLY A 49 19.02 -0.81 -4.32
C GLY A 49 18.66 0.64 -4.62
N ASP A 50 19.54 1.29 -5.38
CA ASP A 50 19.66 2.73 -5.61
C ASP A 50 18.38 3.54 -5.30
N ARG A 51 18.18 3.89 -4.02
CA ARG A 51 17.08 4.78 -3.55
C ARG A 51 17.43 6.26 -3.72
N SER A 52 18.38 6.57 -4.60
CA SER A 52 18.69 7.96 -4.91
C SER A 52 17.51 8.62 -5.61
N ILE A 53 17.40 9.92 -5.39
CA ILE A 53 16.46 10.77 -6.13
C ILE A 53 16.76 10.72 -7.64
N ASP A 54 18.01 10.49 -8.05
CA ASP A 54 18.36 10.39 -9.47
C ASP A 54 17.86 9.08 -10.11
N ALA A 55 17.95 7.95 -9.39
CA ALA A 55 17.32 6.69 -9.80
C ALA A 55 15.80 6.82 -9.89
N LEU A 56 15.17 7.53 -8.93
CA LEU A 56 13.74 7.82 -8.97
C LEU A 56 13.36 8.65 -10.21
N LYS A 57 14.14 9.67 -10.57
CA LYS A 57 13.91 10.49 -11.77
C LYS A 57 14.01 9.65 -13.04
N ALA A 58 14.99 8.73 -13.12
CA ALA A 58 15.13 7.81 -14.23
C ALA A 58 13.92 6.86 -14.33
N ALA A 59 13.43 6.34 -13.20
CA ALA A 59 12.24 5.49 -13.15
C ALA A 59 10.96 6.25 -13.57
N ILE A 60 10.78 7.50 -13.11
CA ILE A 60 9.68 8.37 -13.55
C ILE A 60 9.73 8.58 -15.05
N LEU A 61 10.90 8.87 -15.60
CA LEU A 61 11.07 9.04 -17.04
C LEU A 61 10.67 7.77 -17.81
N HIS A 62 11.10 6.60 -17.36
CA HIS A 62 10.70 5.33 -17.95
C HIS A 62 9.17 5.12 -17.88
N ALA A 63 8.56 5.34 -16.72
CA ALA A 63 7.11 5.20 -16.52
C ALA A 63 6.29 6.14 -17.41
N LEU A 64 6.75 7.38 -17.60
CA LEU A 64 6.13 8.35 -18.51
C LEU A 64 6.27 7.92 -19.99
N MET A 65 7.36 7.24 -20.36
CA MET A 65 7.55 6.66 -21.70
C MET A 65 6.59 5.49 -21.95
N GLU A 66 6.44 4.61 -20.96
CA GLU A 66 5.58 3.43 -21.05
C GLU A 66 4.10 3.80 -21.10
N SER A 67 3.68 4.79 -20.30
CA SER A 67 2.30 5.28 -20.28
C SER A 67 1.88 6.07 -21.54
N GLY A 68 2.80 6.32 -22.48
CA GLY A 68 2.53 7.04 -23.72
C GLY A 68 2.19 8.52 -23.50
N GLN A 69 2.47 9.08 -22.31
CA GLN A 69 2.19 10.47 -21.96
C GLN A 69 3.20 11.45 -22.56
N PHE A 70 4.29 10.97 -23.16
CA PHE A 70 5.21 11.82 -23.90
C PHE A 70 4.66 12.17 -25.29
N THR A 71 4.60 13.47 -25.55
CA THR A 71 4.38 14.00 -26.90
C THR A 71 5.60 13.70 -27.80
N PRO A 72 5.42 13.51 -29.11
CA PRO A 72 6.52 13.30 -30.07
C PRO A 72 7.64 14.35 -29.99
N GLU A 73 7.30 15.57 -29.58
CA GLU A 73 8.20 16.71 -29.39
C GLU A 73 9.13 16.51 -28.17
N MET A 74 8.63 15.96 -27.07
CA MET A 74 9.43 15.65 -25.87
C MET A 74 10.38 14.45 -26.12
N LEU A 75 9.93 13.46 -26.89
CA LEU A 75 10.78 12.36 -27.37
C LEU A 75 11.87 12.85 -28.33
N GLN A 76 11.65 13.96 -29.03
CA GLN A 76 12.62 14.58 -29.92
C GLN A 76 13.68 15.39 -29.14
N ALA A 77 13.29 16.06 -28.06
CA ALA A 77 14.22 16.68 -27.11
C ALA A 77 15.14 15.63 -26.43
N LEU A 78 14.63 14.42 -26.17
CA LEU A 78 15.42 13.28 -25.70
C LEU A 78 16.36 12.69 -26.77
N ARG A 79 16.01 12.82 -28.07
CA ARG A 79 16.75 12.23 -29.19
C ARG A 79 17.80 13.19 -29.80
N GLY A 80 17.69 14.48 -29.53
CA GLY A 80 18.62 15.51 -30.00
C GLY A 80 19.87 15.56 -29.13
N LYS A 81 20.98 15.00 -29.62
CA LYS A 81 22.31 15.34 -29.11
C LYS A 81 22.48 16.86 -29.29
N ASP A 82 22.65 17.58 -28.18
CA ASP A 82 23.03 19.01 -28.12
C ASP A 82 21.89 20.07 -28.09
N ASP A 83 20.74 19.79 -27.47
CA ASP A 83 19.80 20.85 -27.03
C ASP A 83 19.83 21.03 -25.50
N PRO A 84 20.66 21.95 -24.96
CA PRO A 84 20.80 22.17 -23.52
C PRO A 84 19.51 22.71 -22.89
N ASP A 85 18.67 23.42 -23.64
CA ASP A 85 17.43 24.00 -23.13
C ASP A 85 16.36 22.90 -22.91
N GLY A 86 16.26 21.94 -23.83
CA GLY A 86 15.36 20.79 -23.71
C GLY A 86 15.71 19.87 -22.54
N GLN A 87 17.00 19.62 -22.31
CA GLN A 87 17.47 18.83 -21.17
C GLN A 87 17.18 19.51 -19.83
N ALA A 88 17.39 20.83 -19.75
CA ALA A 88 17.09 21.61 -18.56
C ALA A 88 15.57 21.65 -18.26
N ALA A 89 14.73 21.70 -19.29
CA ALA A 89 13.28 21.66 -19.13
C ALA A 89 12.79 20.30 -18.63
N LEU A 90 13.33 19.20 -19.16
CA LEU A 90 13.02 17.85 -18.70
C LEU A 90 13.44 17.63 -17.24
N ALA A 91 14.66 18.05 -16.88
CA ALA A 91 15.14 17.94 -15.50
C ALA A 91 14.20 18.67 -14.52
N LYS A 92 13.80 19.91 -14.85
CA LYS A 92 12.81 20.66 -14.07
C LYS A 92 11.46 19.97 -13.95
N LEU A 93 10.99 19.32 -15.02
CA LEU A 93 9.74 18.56 -15.00
C LEU A 93 9.86 17.38 -14.04
N LEU A 94 10.93 16.59 -14.12
CA LEU A 94 11.15 15.45 -13.22
C LEU A 94 11.27 15.91 -11.76
N ASP A 95 12.00 16.99 -11.50
CA ASP A 95 12.10 17.61 -10.17
C ASP A 95 10.71 18.01 -9.63
N SER A 96 9.87 18.63 -10.48
CA SER A 96 8.52 19.04 -10.08
C SER A 96 7.60 17.86 -9.77
N LEU A 97 7.74 16.73 -10.48
CA LEU A 97 6.97 15.52 -10.20
C LEU A 97 7.41 14.85 -8.90
N VAL A 98 8.71 14.79 -8.64
CA VAL A 98 9.25 14.30 -7.36
C VAL A 98 8.74 15.17 -6.21
N GLN A 99 8.81 16.49 -6.35
CA GLN A 99 8.32 17.41 -5.32
C GLN A 99 6.82 17.22 -5.09
N ARG A 100 6.01 17.04 -6.15
CA ARG A 100 4.57 16.77 -6.00
C ARG A 100 4.29 15.44 -5.31
N LEU A 101 5.06 14.38 -5.59
CA LEU A 101 4.92 13.10 -4.87
C LEU A 101 5.24 13.24 -3.37
N ILE A 102 6.17 14.14 -3.02
CA ILE A 102 6.49 14.47 -1.63
C ILE A 102 5.38 15.33 -1.00
N ASP A 103 4.92 16.37 -1.70
CA ASP A 103 3.89 17.30 -1.21
C ASP A 103 2.54 16.60 -1.02
N GLU A 104 2.19 15.67 -1.90
CA GLU A 104 1.01 14.80 -1.72
C GLU A 104 1.24 13.72 -0.65
N GLY A 105 2.45 13.59 -0.12
CA GLY A 105 2.78 12.70 0.98
C GLY A 105 2.82 11.24 0.57
N PHE A 106 3.22 10.92 -0.67
CA PHE A 106 3.52 9.55 -1.08
C PHE A 106 4.97 9.16 -0.76
N LEU A 107 5.89 10.12 -0.86
CA LEU A 107 7.32 9.95 -0.59
C LEU A 107 7.81 10.93 0.48
N THR A 108 8.88 10.57 1.17
CA THR A 108 9.72 11.50 1.95
C THR A 108 11.11 11.53 1.36
N ALA A 109 11.79 12.65 1.45
CA ALA A 109 13.19 12.78 1.10
C ALA A 109 13.97 13.01 2.38
N ASP A 110 14.76 12.01 2.79
CA ASP A 110 15.63 12.15 3.96
C ASP A 110 16.96 12.74 3.48
N ALA A 111 17.28 13.93 3.98
CA ALA A 111 18.63 14.45 3.84
C ALA A 111 19.58 13.55 4.65
N PRO A 112 20.73 13.13 4.08
CA PRO A 112 21.63 12.24 4.80
C PRO A 112 22.01 12.83 6.15
N PRO A 113 22.05 12.03 7.24
CA PRO A 113 22.41 12.53 8.56
C PRO A 113 23.76 13.23 8.49
N GLN A 114 23.82 14.48 8.96
CA GLN A 114 25.10 15.18 9.15
C GLN A 114 25.85 14.47 10.27
N MET A 115 26.68 13.49 9.92
CA MET A 115 27.60 12.86 10.87
C MET A 115 28.52 13.96 11.44
N PRO A 116 28.63 14.09 12.78
CA PRO A 116 29.59 15.02 13.37
C PRO A 116 31.00 14.64 12.92
N ALA A 117 31.79 15.65 12.54
CA ALA A 117 33.12 15.51 11.98
C ALA A 117 34.07 14.76 12.93
N GLY A 118 34.13 13.43 12.80
CA GLY A 118 35.09 12.55 13.46
C GLY A 118 36.02 11.94 12.41
N HIS A 119 37.31 12.27 12.48
CA HIS A 119 38.35 11.79 11.59
C HIS A 119 38.49 10.25 11.61
N GLN A 120 38.25 9.59 10.47
CA GLN A 120 39.00 8.41 10.05
C GLN A 120 39.20 8.46 8.52
N PRO A 121 40.45 8.58 8.03
CA PRO A 121 40.72 8.48 6.60
C PRO A 121 40.70 7.00 6.19
N VAL A 122 39.72 6.62 5.38
CA VAL A 122 39.68 5.32 4.70
C VAL A 122 40.56 5.44 3.44
N GLU A 123 41.80 4.96 3.52
CA GLU A 123 42.71 4.89 2.37
C GLU A 123 42.35 3.68 1.48
N GLY A 124 41.53 3.92 0.46
CA GLY A 124 41.27 2.97 -0.62
C GLY A 124 41.06 3.68 -1.95
N ARG A 125 41.85 3.34 -2.98
CA ARG A 125 41.92 4.02 -4.29
C ARG A 125 40.66 3.92 -5.17
N GLY A 126 39.52 3.52 -4.58
CA GLY A 126 38.20 3.52 -5.20
C GLY A 126 37.08 4.11 -4.33
N SER A 127 37.34 4.46 -3.07
CA SER A 127 36.26 4.90 -2.14
C SER A 127 35.96 6.40 -2.18
N LEU A 128 36.81 7.19 -2.83
CA LEU A 128 36.66 8.65 -2.92
C LEU A 128 35.59 9.09 -3.94
N ALA A 129 35.17 8.21 -4.85
CA ALA A 129 34.14 8.53 -5.85
C ALA A 129 32.71 8.21 -5.40
N HIS A 130 32.53 7.37 -4.37
CA HIS A 130 31.19 7.03 -3.82
C HIS A 130 30.88 7.75 -2.50
N ALA A 131 31.87 8.30 -1.80
CA ALA A 131 31.63 9.09 -0.59
C ALA A 131 31.18 10.54 -0.86
N ALA A 132 31.12 10.96 -2.13
CA ALA A 132 30.90 12.35 -2.55
C ALA A 132 29.56 12.61 -3.25
N SER A 133 28.76 11.59 -3.57
CA SER A 133 27.35 11.81 -3.88
C SER A 133 26.59 11.73 -2.56
N ARG A 134 26.38 12.90 -1.95
CA ARG A 134 25.36 13.05 -0.90
C ARG A 134 24.00 12.94 -1.59
N ASP A 135 23.69 11.75 -2.08
CA ASP A 135 22.43 11.50 -2.74
C ASP A 135 21.35 11.53 -1.67
N VAL A 136 20.45 12.49 -1.83
CA VAL A 136 19.23 12.53 -1.04
C VAL A 136 18.52 11.22 -1.34
N GLN A 137 18.25 10.44 -0.29
CA GLN A 137 17.51 9.20 -0.42
C GLN A 137 16.02 9.51 -0.28
N PHE A 138 15.20 8.79 -1.03
CA PHE A 138 13.75 8.82 -0.84
C PHE A 138 13.29 7.60 -0.04
N ASN A 139 12.21 7.79 0.72
CA ASN A 139 11.51 6.73 1.42
C ASN A 139 10.02 6.78 1.08
N LEU A 140 9.37 5.61 1.07
CA LEU A 140 7.93 5.52 0.94
C LEU A 140 7.27 5.88 2.28
N THR A 141 6.25 6.74 2.20
CA THR A 141 5.37 7.01 3.34
C THR A 141 4.40 5.86 3.59
N GLU A 142 3.72 5.90 4.73
CA GLU A 142 2.57 5.04 5.02
C GLU A 142 1.48 5.18 3.93
N LYS A 143 1.11 6.41 3.55
CA LYS A 143 0.15 6.66 2.47
C LYS A 143 0.57 6.04 1.13
N GLY A 144 1.85 6.12 0.79
CA GLY A 144 2.42 5.47 -0.40
C GLY A 144 2.31 3.95 -0.33
N LEU A 145 2.66 3.37 0.81
CA LEU A 145 2.53 1.92 1.04
C LEU A 145 1.07 1.45 1.05
N ASP A 146 0.14 2.24 1.60
CA ASP A 146 -1.30 1.98 1.60
C ASP A 146 -1.84 1.92 0.17
N PHE A 147 -1.51 2.92 -0.63
CA PHE A 147 -1.94 3.02 -2.02
C PHE A 147 -1.42 1.84 -2.86
N LEU A 148 -0.11 1.57 -2.78
CA LEU A 148 0.52 0.46 -3.50
C LEU A 148 -0.01 -0.89 -3.04
N GLY A 149 -0.24 -1.06 -1.73
CA GLY A 149 -0.82 -2.28 -1.16
C GLY A 149 -2.25 -2.53 -1.66
N TYR A 150 -3.10 -1.51 -1.65
CA TYR A 150 -4.47 -1.61 -2.16
C TYR A 150 -4.51 -1.94 -3.66
N LYS A 151 -3.66 -1.28 -4.46
CA LYS A 151 -3.55 -1.55 -5.89
C LYS A 151 -3.08 -2.97 -6.18
N THR A 152 -2.06 -3.44 -5.46
CA THR A 152 -1.55 -4.81 -5.57
C THR A 152 -2.62 -5.82 -5.15
N LEU A 153 -3.33 -5.57 -4.05
CA LEU A 153 -4.44 -6.41 -3.60
C LEU A 153 -5.56 -6.46 -4.64
N ARG A 154 -5.93 -5.32 -5.24
CA ARG A 154 -6.92 -5.27 -6.32
C ARG A 154 -6.46 -6.02 -7.56
N GLY A 155 -5.18 -5.97 -7.90
CA GLY A 155 -4.61 -6.77 -8.99
C GLY A 155 -4.71 -8.28 -8.72
N LEU A 156 -4.34 -8.71 -7.52
CA LEU A 156 -4.41 -10.11 -7.09
C LEU A 156 -5.88 -10.60 -7.00
N LEU A 157 -6.73 -9.87 -6.28
CA LEU A 157 -8.14 -10.22 -6.09
C LEU A 157 -9.01 -9.96 -7.32
N GLY A 158 -8.61 -9.07 -8.23
CA GLY A 158 -9.30 -8.87 -9.51
C GLY A 158 -9.34 -10.14 -10.36
N SER A 159 -8.38 -11.05 -10.13
CA SER A 159 -8.38 -12.40 -10.73
C SER A 159 -9.22 -13.42 -9.96
N LEU A 160 -9.44 -13.22 -8.65
CA LEU A 160 -10.32 -14.03 -7.79
C LEU A 160 -11.73 -13.43 -7.78
N GLY A 161 -12.56 -13.81 -8.76
CA GLY A 161 -13.90 -13.26 -8.92
C GLY A 161 -14.79 -13.34 -7.68
N LYS A 162 -15.60 -12.28 -7.46
CA LYS A 162 -16.89 -12.14 -6.73
C LYS A 162 -17.22 -12.97 -5.47
N SER A 163 -16.30 -13.69 -4.84
CA SER A 163 -16.55 -14.34 -3.56
C SER A 163 -16.21 -13.38 -2.41
N SER A 164 -17.16 -13.17 -1.50
CA SER A 164 -16.97 -12.38 -0.28
C SER A 164 -15.78 -12.93 0.51
N PHE A 165 -14.74 -12.13 0.70
CA PHE A 165 -13.54 -12.49 1.44
C PHE A 165 -13.70 -12.05 2.90
N GLY A 166 -13.28 -12.91 3.84
CA GLY A 166 -13.09 -12.52 5.24
C GLY A 166 -14.18 -12.92 6.25
N SER A 167 -15.28 -13.53 5.80
CA SER A 167 -16.25 -14.12 6.75
C SER A 167 -15.82 -15.53 7.12
N HIS A 168 -15.31 -15.70 8.34
CA HIS A 168 -15.19 -17.02 8.94
C HIS A 168 -16.55 -17.40 9.52
N ASP A 169 -17.41 -17.99 8.68
CA ASP A 169 -18.69 -18.51 9.13
C ASP A 169 -18.44 -19.57 10.20
N THR A 170 -19.00 -19.37 11.39
CA THR A 170 -19.02 -20.39 12.44
C THR A 170 -20.44 -20.91 12.58
N PRO A 171 -20.64 -22.21 12.85
CA PRO A 171 -21.97 -22.76 13.10
C PRO A 171 -22.52 -22.35 14.48
N PHE A 172 -21.79 -21.54 15.24
CA PHE A 172 -22.09 -21.18 16.62
C PHE A 172 -22.76 -19.80 16.67
N LEU A 173 -23.87 -19.73 17.39
CA LEU A 173 -24.62 -18.50 17.63
C LEU A 173 -24.15 -17.88 18.96
N SER A 174 -23.95 -16.57 18.99
CA SER A 174 -23.66 -15.76 20.18
C SER A 174 -24.87 -14.91 20.58
N THR A 175 -24.80 -14.18 21.69
CA THR A 175 -25.77 -13.15 22.07
C THR A 175 -25.05 -11.80 22.01
N GLY A 176 -25.01 -11.20 20.82
CA GLY A 176 -24.24 -10.00 20.47
C GLY A 176 -25.12 -8.88 19.89
N ILE A 177 -24.50 -7.76 19.50
CA ILE A 177 -25.19 -6.51 19.13
C ILE A 177 -25.83 -6.58 17.71
N GLU A 178 -25.29 -7.41 16.80
CA GLU A 178 -25.89 -7.67 15.49
C GLU A 178 -26.92 -8.81 15.59
N ALA A 179 -28.18 -8.46 15.79
CA ALA A 179 -29.27 -9.42 15.95
C ALA A 179 -29.92 -9.80 14.61
N ASP A 180 -29.37 -10.78 13.91
CA ASP A 180 -29.94 -11.32 12.66
C ASP A 180 -30.61 -12.70 12.83
N ALA A 181 -30.50 -13.31 14.01
CA ALA A 181 -31.02 -14.66 14.26
C ALA A 181 -32.28 -14.67 15.14
N SER A 182 -33.01 -15.78 15.07
CA SER A 182 -34.23 -16.01 15.85
C SER A 182 -34.00 -15.92 17.35
N SER A 183 -35.00 -15.45 18.08
CA SER A 183 -34.95 -15.35 19.55
C SER A 183 -35.00 -16.73 20.19
N ARG A 184 -34.24 -16.93 21.27
CA ARG A 184 -34.24 -18.17 22.07
C ARG A 184 -34.45 -17.89 23.56
N PRO A 185 -34.87 -18.87 24.37
CA PRO A 185 -34.94 -18.71 25.82
C PRO A 185 -33.58 -18.32 26.42
N TYR A 186 -33.61 -17.44 27.41
CA TYR A 186 -32.43 -17.02 28.18
C TYR A 186 -31.87 -18.17 29.01
N GLU A 187 -30.56 -18.38 28.94
CA GLU A 187 -29.82 -19.31 29.77
C GLU A 187 -28.79 -18.57 30.62
N PHE A 188 -28.48 -19.13 31.80
CA PHE A 188 -27.51 -18.50 32.69
C PHE A 188 -26.13 -18.40 32.02
N GLY A 189 -25.59 -17.18 31.97
CA GLY A 189 -24.33 -16.87 31.27
C GLY A 189 -24.51 -16.11 29.96
N ASP A 190 -25.75 -15.98 29.47
CA ASP A 190 -26.04 -15.15 28.30
C ASP A 190 -25.91 -13.67 28.60
N VAL A 191 -25.50 -12.91 27.58
CA VAL A 191 -25.59 -11.46 27.59
C VAL A 191 -27.07 -11.08 27.56
N LEU A 192 -27.49 -10.10 28.38
CA LEU A 192 -28.86 -9.61 28.47
C LEU A 192 -29.29 -8.78 27.24
N ASN A 193 -29.13 -9.34 26.05
CA ASN A 193 -29.70 -8.83 24.81
C ASN A 193 -31.13 -9.35 24.63
N LEU A 194 -32.03 -8.87 25.48
CA LEU A 194 -33.41 -9.36 25.54
C LEU A 194 -34.20 -8.99 24.28
N ASP A 195 -34.88 -9.98 23.70
CA ASP A 195 -35.97 -9.70 22.79
C ASP A 195 -37.21 -9.31 23.60
N VAL A 196 -37.41 -8.00 23.75
CA VAL A 196 -38.52 -7.45 24.52
C VAL A 196 -39.88 -7.92 23.99
N ASN A 197 -40.03 -8.05 22.67
CA ASN A 197 -41.33 -8.43 22.08
C ASN A 197 -41.67 -9.89 22.37
N GLU A 198 -40.72 -10.80 22.14
CA GLU A 198 -40.95 -12.23 22.41
C GLU A 198 -41.00 -12.52 23.92
N THR A 199 -40.24 -11.78 24.74
CA THR A 199 -40.32 -11.89 26.21
C THR A 199 -41.69 -11.49 26.74
N LEU A 200 -42.21 -10.33 26.32
CA LEU A 200 -43.54 -9.87 26.72
C LEU A 200 -44.63 -10.80 26.18
N ARG A 201 -44.46 -11.31 24.96
CA ARG A 201 -45.38 -12.29 24.37
C ARG A 201 -45.45 -13.58 25.19
N ASN A 202 -44.31 -14.13 25.61
CA ASN A 202 -44.28 -15.34 26.44
C ASN A 202 -44.95 -15.10 27.79
N ALA A 203 -44.67 -13.97 28.43
CA ALA A 203 -45.30 -13.61 29.70
C ALA A 203 -46.82 -13.45 29.60
N MET A 204 -47.32 -12.84 28.51
CA MET A 204 -48.76 -12.75 28.25
C MET A 204 -49.40 -14.11 27.98
N ILE A 205 -48.71 -15.00 27.25
CA ILE A 205 -49.21 -16.37 27.01
C ILE A 205 -49.27 -17.16 28.31
N ARG A 206 -48.26 -17.03 29.19
CA ARG A 206 -48.20 -17.70 30.50
C ARG A 206 -49.29 -17.19 31.44
N THR A 207 -49.44 -15.88 31.53
CA THR A 207 -50.37 -15.24 32.48
C THR A 207 -51.82 -15.27 31.97
N GLY A 208 -52.02 -15.26 30.65
CA GLY A 208 -53.34 -15.18 30.02
C GLY A 208 -54.03 -13.83 30.18
N ASP A 209 -53.31 -12.81 30.65
CA ASP A 209 -53.79 -11.45 30.92
C ASP A 209 -52.85 -10.42 30.27
N ILE A 210 -53.42 -9.29 29.88
CA ILE A 210 -52.75 -8.14 29.26
C ILE A 210 -52.71 -6.95 30.25
N GLY A 211 -53.16 -7.18 31.50
CA GLY A 211 -53.10 -6.21 32.59
C GLY A 211 -51.68 -5.72 32.90
N VAL A 212 -51.60 -4.48 33.39
CA VAL A 212 -50.36 -3.87 33.89
C VAL A 212 -50.52 -3.65 35.39
N PRO A 213 -49.54 -4.04 36.24
CA PRO A 213 -48.23 -4.59 35.89
C PRO A 213 -48.28 -6.03 35.37
N LEU A 214 -47.49 -6.30 34.32
CA LEU A 214 -47.33 -7.64 33.76
C LEU A 214 -46.41 -8.46 34.67
N ASP A 215 -46.86 -9.66 35.05
CA ASP A 215 -46.03 -10.62 35.78
C ASP A 215 -44.96 -11.20 34.84
N LEU A 216 -43.68 -10.94 35.12
CA LEU A 216 -42.54 -11.42 34.35
C LEU A 216 -41.74 -12.42 35.19
N ASP A 217 -41.56 -13.63 34.68
CA ASP A 217 -40.74 -14.66 35.30
C ASP A 217 -39.51 -14.99 34.43
N TYR A 218 -38.51 -15.62 35.01
CA TYR A 218 -37.26 -15.98 34.33
C TYR A 218 -37.49 -16.85 33.09
N ALA A 219 -38.50 -17.73 33.13
CA ALA A 219 -38.87 -18.59 32.00
C ALA A 219 -39.46 -17.81 30.80
N ASP A 220 -39.88 -16.56 31.00
CA ASP A 220 -40.41 -15.71 29.94
C ASP A 220 -39.29 -15.00 29.16
N LEU A 221 -38.08 -14.91 29.72
CA LEU A 221 -36.97 -14.16 29.16
C LEU A 221 -36.48 -14.79 27.85
N MET A 222 -36.56 -14.03 26.77
CA MET A 222 -36.05 -14.39 25.45
C MET A 222 -34.87 -13.49 25.12
N VAL A 223 -33.79 -14.07 24.59
CA VAL A 223 -32.62 -13.33 24.10
C VAL A 223 -32.50 -13.44 22.59
N ARG A 224 -32.01 -12.37 21.97
CA ARG A 224 -31.67 -12.36 20.56
C ARG A 224 -30.35 -13.07 20.32
N GLN A 225 -30.34 -13.93 19.32
CA GLN A 225 -29.12 -14.54 18.82
C GLN A 225 -28.44 -13.56 17.85
N ALA A 226 -27.12 -13.52 17.94
CA ALA A 226 -26.22 -12.84 17.02
C ALA A 226 -25.23 -13.86 16.48
N GLU A 227 -24.58 -13.55 15.37
CA GLU A 227 -23.48 -14.38 14.91
C GLU A 227 -22.29 -14.27 15.87
N TYR A 228 -21.71 -15.43 16.24
CA TYR A 228 -20.45 -15.44 16.96
C TYR A 228 -19.30 -15.14 15.98
N ARG A 229 -18.73 -13.95 16.07
CA ARG A 229 -17.49 -13.60 15.35
C ARG A 229 -16.29 -13.95 16.23
N SER A 230 -15.54 -14.97 15.82
CA SER A 230 -14.25 -15.31 16.46
C SER A 230 -13.19 -14.28 16.06
N SER A 231 -12.52 -13.65 17.02
CA SER A 231 -11.35 -12.81 16.76
C SER A 231 -10.19 -13.66 16.23
N CYS A 232 -9.66 -13.36 15.05
CA CYS A 232 -8.48 -14.02 14.48
C CYS A 232 -7.28 -13.05 14.52
N ALA A 233 -6.09 -13.55 14.89
CA ALA A 233 -4.83 -12.83 14.73
C ALA A 233 -4.05 -13.47 13.58
N THR A 234 -3.79 -12.72 12.52
CA THR A 234 -3.01 -13.20 11.37
C THR A 234 -1.58 -12.70 11.46
N VAL A 235 -0.61 -13.62 11.42
CA VAL A 235 0.82 -13.30 11.39
C VAL A 235 1.36 -13.66 10.01
N LEU A 236 2.03 -12.70 9.37
CA LEU A 236 2.69 -12.89 8.10
C LEU A 236 4.20 -12.85 8.30
N MET A 237 4.90 -13.90 7.85
CA MET A 237 6.35 -14.00 7.93
C MET A 237 6.93 -14.11 6.52
N LEU A 238 7.98 -13.32 6.24
CA LEU A 238 8.73 -13.35 4.99
C LEU A 238 10.09 -13.99 5.22
N ASP A 239 10.49 -14.93 4.36
CA ASP A 239 11.84 -15.47 4.37
C ASP A 239 12.82 -14.43 3.79
N CYS A 240 13.86 -14.10 4.57
CA CYS A 240 14.96 -13.22 4.15
C CYS A 240 16.27 -13.99 3.89
N SER A 241 16.20 -15.33 3.78
CA SER A 241 17.36 -16.17 3.53
C SER A 241 17.97 -15.90 2.15
N HIS A 242 19.25 -16.27 2.02
CA HIS A 242 19.99 -16.12 0.77
C HIS A 242 19.34 -16.88 -0.41
N SER A 243 18.56 -17.93 -0.14
CA SER A 243 17.84 -18.70 -1.16
C SER A 243 16.70 -17.95 -1.84
N MET A 244 16.22 -16.86 -1.24
CA MET A 244 15.20 -15.97 -1.82
C MET A 244 15.77 -15.02 -2.87
N ILE A 245 17.10 -14.87 -2.89
CA ILE A 245 17.84 -13.93 -3.73
C ILE A 245 18.68 -14.68 -4.78
N LEU A 246 19.21 -15.86 -4.42
CA LEU A 246 20.06 -16.65 -5.31
C LEU A 246 19.24 -17.39 -6.39
N TYR A 247 19.91 -17.85 -7.45
CA TYR A 247 19.38 -18.57 -8.63
C TYR A 247 18.89 -17.71 -9.80
N GLY A 248 19.24 -16.42 -9.84
CA GLY A 248 19.01 -15.57 -11.01
C GLY A 248 17.55 -15.11 -11.18
N GLU A 249 16.70 -15.40 -10.20
CA GLU A 249 15.32 -14.96 -10.11
C GLU A 249 15.08 -14.34 -8.72
N ASP A 250 14.71 -13.06 -8.67
CA ASP A 250 14.38 -12.36 -7.42
C ASP A 250 13.01 -12.84 -6.92
N ARG A 251 13.02 -13.76 -5.95
CA ARG A 251 11.79 -14.30 -5.32
C ARG A 251 11.34 -13.45 -4.14
N PHE A 252 12.21 -12.61 -3.61
CA PHE A 252 11.90 -11.74 -2.48
C PHE A 252 10.96 -10.60 -2.89
N THR A 253 11.20 -9.94 -4.03
CA THR A 253 10.32 -8.86 -4.52
C THR A 253 8.86 -9.32 -4.70
N PRO A 254 8.56 -10.44 -5.40
CA PRO A 254 7.22 -10.99 -5.46
C PRO A 254 6.61 -11.31 -4.08
N ALA A 255 7.38 -11.90 -3.17
CA ALA A 255 6.91 -12.22 -1.82
C ALA A 255 6.54 -10.95 -1.04
N LYS A 256 7.38 -9.91 -1.11
CA LYS A 256 7.12 -8.58 -0.51
C LYS A 256 5.85 -7.94 -1.05
N LYS A 257 5.59 -8.02 -2.38
CA LYS A 257 4.37 -7.49 -3.01
C LYS A 257 3.12 -8.21 -2.51
N VAL A 258 3.13 -9.55 -2.50
CA VAL A 258 2.01 -10.36 -1.98
C VAL A 258 1.77 -10.06 -0.51
N ALA A 259 2.85 -9.93 0.28
CA ALA A 259 2.74 -9.59 1.68
C ALA A 259 2.07 -8.24 1.92
N LEU A 260 2.54 -7.21 1.23
CA LEU A 260 1.97 -5.87 1.30
C LEU A 260 0.49 -5.86 0.92
N ALA A 261 0.09 -6.64 -0.08
CA ALA A 261 -1.31 -6.78 -0.47
C ALA A 261 -2.15 -7.46 0.64
N LEU A 262 -1.68 -8.56 1.21
CA LEU A 262 -2.39 -9.29 2.27
C LEU A 262 -2.54 -8.47 3.55
N THR A 263 -1.56 -7.63 3.91
CA THR A 263 -1.69 -6.70 5.04
C THR A 263 -2.82 -5.70 4.87
N ARG A 264 -3.33 -5.46 3.64
CA ARG A 264 -4.49 -4.59 3.39
C ARG A 264 -5.82 -5.34 3.36
N LEU A 265 -5.79 -6.66 3.45
CA LEU A 265 -6.98 -7.50 3.55
C LEU A 265 -7.41 -7.73 5.01
N ILE A 266 -6.43 -7.74 5.92
CA ILE A 266 -6.57 -8.04 7.35
C ILE A 266 -6.75 -6.74 8.13
#